data_AF-A0A0T5ZHP2-F1
#
_entry.id   AF-A0A0T5ZHP2-F1
#
_cell.length_a   1.000
_cell.length_b   1.000
_cell.length_c   1.000
_cell.angle_alpha   90.00
_cell.angle_beta   90.00
_cell.angle_gamma   90.00
#
_symmetry.space_group_name_H-M   'P 1'
#
loop_
_entity.id
_entity.type
_entity.pdbx_description
1 polymer ?
#
loop_
_entity_poly.entity_id
_entity_poly.type
_entity_poly.pdbx_seq_one_letter_code
_entity_poly.pdbx_strand_id
1 'polypeptide(L)'
;MKGMARWNKVEQSSIIVVLLLTVSFSNLAFAQENTTENEIPPADTDGDGIADTTDQCINEAETMNGYQDEDGCPDTVPVQDTDNDGIADDSDGCPTQAETVNGFEDLDGCPDVIPLKDTDGDGITDSLDKCPTQIETVNGFEDLDGCPDVTPIGDLDKDGIADSLDKCPTQEETVNGVEDTDGCPDLVTVRDSDGDGIINTEDQCPRDGETFNSFQDTDGCPDVLPDTDKDDDNIIDTIDKCPTQTETMNGFEDSDGCPDTPPVNVIEGNQVEEKGADNSGLYQWAAVIAAGITAAGSIAAAKYRKHG
;
A
#
# COMPACT_ATOMS: atom_id res chain seq x y z
N MET A 1 58.82 30.39 -15.45
CA MET A 1 58.79 30.49 -16.93
C MET A 1 58.31 31.91 -17.25
N LYS A 2 59.21 32.89 -17.41
CA LYS A 2 59.77 33.42 -18.68
C LYS A 2 58.72 33.99 -19.66
N GLY A 3 58.86 35.29 -19.95
CA GLY A 3 58.22 36.06 -21.06
C GLY A 3 57.41 37.24 -20.53
N MET A 4 57.89 38.48 -20.33
CA MET A 4 58.69 39.42 -21.13
C MET A 4 58.08 39.86 -22.48
N ALA A 5 57.39 41.01 -22.46
CA ALA A 5 57.38 42.11 -23.46
C ALA A 5 56.43 43.20 -22.88
N ARG A 6 56.81 44.39 -22.41
CA ARG A 6 57.71 45.47 -22.87
C ARG A 6 57.34 46.03 -24.25
N TRP A 7 56.52 47.09 -24.26
CA TRP A 7 56.56 48.16 -25.27
C TRP A 7 56.30 49.52 -24.62
N ASN A 8 56.86 50.55 -25.26
CA ASN A 8 57.41 51.73 -24.62
C ASN A 8 56.42 52.90 -24.45
N LYS A 9 56.70 53.63 -23.37
CA LYS A 9 56.43 55.03 -23.09
C LYS A 9 56.97 55.94 -24.21
N VAL A 10 56.17 56.92 -24.66
CA VAL A 10 56.68 58.26 -25.03
C VAL A 10 55.64 59.31 -24.66
N GLU A 11 55.91 60.00 -23.55
CA GLU A 11 55.41 61.35 -23.27
C GLU A 11 56.06 62.32 -24.27
N GLN A 12 55.30 63.26 -24.82
CA GLN A 12 55.87 64.51 -25.34
C GLN A 12 55.19 65.69 -24.67
N SER A 13 55.96 66.30 -23.76
CA SER A 13 55.71 67.62 -23.21
C SER A 13 56.29 68.69 -24.14
N SER A 14 55.54 69.81 -24.21
CA SER A 14 56.03 71.20 -24.30
C SER A 14 56.74 71.64 -25.59
N ILE A 15 56.26 72.74 -26.18
CA ILE A 15 57.02 73.99 -26.33
C ILE A 15 56.06 75.12 -26.74
N ILE A 16 55.94 76.08 -25.83
CA ILE A 16 55.38 77.42 -26.02
C ILE A 16 56.33 78.17 -26.98
N VAL A 17 55.82 78.62 -28.13
CA VAL A 17 56.50 79.63 -28.95
C VAL A 17 55.63 80.87 -28.97
N VAL A 18 56.01 81.80 -28.10
CA VAL A 18 55.66 83.22 -28.17
C VAL A 18 56.28 83.78 -29.44
N LEU A 19 55.47 84.28 -30.37
CA LEU A 19 55.96 85.08 -31.48
C LEU A 19 55.07 86.31 -31.67
N LEU A 20 55.51 87.37 -31.00
CA LEU A 20 55.10 88.75 -31.16
C LEU A 20 55.38 89.19 -32.62
N LEU A 21 54.33 89.49 -33.37
CA LEU A 21 54.43 90.35 -34.54
C LEU A 21 53.40 91.48 -34.40
N THR A 22 53.93 92.61 -33.92
CA THR A 22 53.25 93.90 -33.88
C THR A 22 53.06 94.40 -35.31
N VAL A 23 51.82 94.52 -35.76
CA VAL A 23 51.48 95.32 -36.94
C VAL A 23 50.76 96.57 -36.44
N SER A 24 51.49 97.68 -36.44
CA SER A 24 50.94 99.01 -36.26
C SER A 24 50.16 99.40 -37.52
N PHE A 25 48.84 99.48 -37.42
CA PHE A 25 48.02 100.32 -38.29
C PHE A 25 47.37 101.42 -37.45
N SER A 26 47.73 102.63 -37.83
CA SER A 26 47.28 103.90 -37.28
C SER A 26 45.76 104.05 -37.35
N ASN A 27 45.20 104.56 -36.26
CA ASN A 27 43.97 105.35 -36.15
C ASN A 27 43.05 105.41 -37.38
N LEU A 28 41.96 104.64 -37.32
CA LEU A 28 40.65 105.07 -37.76
C LEU A 28 39.70 104.76 -36.61
N ALA A 29 39.42 105.80 -35.82
CA ALA A 29 38.29 105.80 -34.91
C ALA A 29 37.02 105.74 -35.77
N PHE A 30 36.55 104.53 -36.04
CA PHE A 30 35.15 104.32 -36.34
C PHE A 30 34.43 104.39 -34.99
N ALA A 31 33.75 105.51 -34.77
CA ALA A 31 32.70 105.58 -33.78
C ALA A 31 31.74 104.41 -34.08
N GLN A 32 31.69 103.42 -33.19
CA GLN A 32 30.51 102.60 -33.08
C GLN A 32 29.43 103.54 -32.54
N GLU A 33 28.61 104.07 -33.44
CA GLU A 33 27.22 104.30 -33.12
C GLU A 33 26.66 102.91 -32.78
N ASN A 34 26.62 102.56 -31.49
CA ASN A 34 25.68 101.55 -31.04
C ASN A 34 24.77 102.22 -30.03
N THR A 35 23.74 102.81 -30.62
CA THR A 35 22.46 103.12 -30.01
C THR A 35 22.12 102.09 -28.94
N THR A 36 22.09 102.52 -27.69
CA THR A 36 21.10 102.01 -26.74
C THR A 36 19.74 102.45 -27.26
N GLU A 37 19.28 101.84 -28.35
CA GLU A 37 17.87 101.84 -28.64
C GLU A 37 17.23 100.99 -27.56
N ASN A 38 16.31 101.64 -26.87
CA ASN A 38 15.32 101.04 -26.02
C ASN A 38 14.46 100.15 -26.93
N GLU A 39 14.99 98.99 -27.34
CA GLU A 39 14.22 97.98 -28.06
C GLU A 39 13.06 97.59 -27.15
N ILE A 40 11.85 97.95 -27.59
CA ILE A 40 10.64 97.44 -26.99
C ILE A 40 10.79 95.92 -27.08
N PRO A 41 10.74 95.18 -25.95
CA PRO A 41 10.83 93.74 -26.02
C PRO A 41 9.75 93.26 -27.00
N PRO A 42 10.08 92.28 -27.86
CA PRO A 42 9.11 91.75 -28.80
C PRO A 42 7.85 91.33 -28.04
N ALA A 43 6.68 91.48 -28.69
CA ALA A 43 5.43 91.05 -28.09
C ALA A 43 5.49 89.54 -27.84
N ASP A 44 5.02 89.15 -26.66
CA ASP A 44 4.99 87.80 -26.13
C ASP A 44 3.67 87.74 -25.35
N THR A 45 2.65 87.21 -26.02
CA THR A 45 1.24 87.35 -25.63
C THR A 45 0.88 86.41 -24.48
N ASP A 46 1.48 85.22 -24.43
CA ASP A 46 1.25 84.22 -23.37
C ASP A 46 2.36 84.15 -22.32
N GLY A 47 3.50 84.81 -22.54
CA GLY A 47 4.53 85.05 -21.55
C GLY A 47 5.49 83.88 -21.34
N ASP A 48 5.66 83.02 -22.34
CA ASP A 48 6.55 81.86 -22.26
C ASP A 48 8.02 82.18 -22.61
N GLY A 49 8.29 83.40 -23.09
CA GLY A 49 9.61 83.88 -23.47
C GLY A 49 9.95 83.72 -24.95
N ILE A 50 9.02 83.23 -25.77
CA ILE A 50 9.09 83.16 -27.24
C ILE A 50 8.29 84.33 -27.80
N ALA A 51 8.84 85.04 -28.78
CA ALA A 51 8.16 86.19 -29.36
C ALA A 51 6.99 85.75 -30.25
N ASP A 52 5.87 86.49 -30.23
CA ASP A 52 4.67 86.31 -31.07
C ASP A 52 4.99 86.12 -32.58
N THR A 53 6.13 86.62 -33.04
CA THR A 53 6.58 86.51 -34.45
C THR A 53 7.17 85.15 -34.83
N THR A 54 7.63 84.40 -33.83
CA THR A 54 8.27 83.07 -33.97
C THR A 54 7.47 81.97 -33.29
N ASP A 55 6.60 82.36 -32.37
CA ASP A 55 5.65 81.51 -31.68
C ASP A 55 4.52 81.04 -32.62
N GLN A 56 4.36 79.73 -32.75
CA GLN A 56 3.30 79.10 -33.54
C GLN A 56 1.95 79.06 -32.81
N CYS A 57 1.95 79.20 -31.48
CA CYS A 57 0.80 79.07 -30.62
C CYS A 57 0.44 80.31 -29.76
N ILE A 58 1.03 81.49 -29.95
CA ILE A 58 0.70 82.89 -29.51
C ILE A 58 -0.09 83.12 -28.20
N ASN A 59 -1.20 82.40 -27.99
CA ASN A 59 -2.05 82.48 -26.79
C ASN A 59 -1.89 81.28 -25.85
N GLU A 60 -1.01 80.31 -26.16
CA GLU A 60 -0.79 79.10 -25.38
C GLU A 60 0.70 78.96 -25.05
N ALA A 61 1.05 79.28 -23.80
CA ALA A 61 2.44 79.23 -23.36
C ALA A 61 3.08 77.85 -23.53
N GLU A 62 4.30 77.84 -24.08
CA GLU A 62 5.17 76.68 -24.21
C GLU A 62 5.34 75.90 -22.89
N THR A 63 5.43 74.57 -23.02
CA THR A 63 5.79 73.65 -21.96
C THR A 63 7.25 73.21 -22.11
N MET A 64 8.19 74.05 -21.65
CA MET A 64 9.64 73.80 -21.66
C MET A 64 10.03 72.44 -21.05
N ASN A 65 10.11 71.40 -21.89
CA ASN A 65 10.29 70.01 -21.48
C ASN A 65 11.45 69.32 -22.23
N GLY A 66 12.12 70.04 -23.13
CA GLY A 66 13.24 69.56 -23.93
C GLY A 66 12.85 68.91 -25.27
N TYR A 67 11.57 68.95 -25.63
CA TYR A 67 11.02 68.50 -26.90
C TYR A 67 10.29 69.67 -27.54
N GLN A 68 10.63 69.99 -28.79
CA GLN A 68 10.12 71.11 -29.61
C GLN A 68 9.95 72.48 -28.94
N ASP A 69 10.59 72.74 -27.78
CA ASP A 69 10.64 74.00 -27.02
C ASP A 69 10.92 75.31 -27.83
N GLU A 70 11.24 75.24 -29.13
CA GLU A 70 11.52 76.38 -29.98
C GLU A 70 10.33 76.82 -30.85
N ASP A 71 9.23 76.07 -30.87
CA ASP A 71 8.06 76.39 -31.69
C ASP A 71 6.98 77.22 -30.99
N GLY A 72 7.04 77.35 -29.66
CA GLY A 72 6.11 78.14 -28.86
C GLY A 72 4.77 77.45 -28.59
N CYS A 73 4.66 76.15 -28.87
CA CYS A 73 3.45 75.39 -28.68
C CYS A 73 3.58 74.37 -27.54
N PRO A 74 2.62 74.34 -26.60
CA PRO A 74 2.67 73.37 -25.50
C PRO A 74 2.65 71.94 -26.04
N ASP A 75 3.68 71.17 -25.71
CA ASP A 75 3.80 69.78 -26.11
C ASP A 75 4.12 68.82 -24.96
N THR A 76 4.29 67.55 -25.32
CA THR A 76 4.74 66.51 -24.39
C THR A 76 5.84 65.67 -25.04
N VAL A 77 6.87 65.32 -24.25
CA VAL A 77 7.92 64.38 -24.66
C VAL A 77 7.28 63.06 -25.13
N PRO A 78 7.54 62.59 -26.37
CA PRO A 78 7.09 61.30 -26.83
C PRO A 78 7.67 60.21 -25.93
N VAL A 79 6.79 59.37 -25.40
CA VAL A 79 7.20 58.17 -24.66
C VAL A 79 7.92 57.24 -25.63
N GLN A 80 9.13 56.81 -25.29
CA GLN A 80 9.85 55.82 -26.08
C GLN A 80 9.28 54.44 -25.77
N ASP A 81 8.95 53.71 -26.84
CA ASP A 81 8.43 52.35 -26.83
C ASP A 81 9.04 51.70 -28.09
N THR A 82 10.13 50.98 -27.89
CA THR A 82 11.02 50.52 -28.97
C THR A 82 10.42 49.34 -29.73
N ASP A 83 9.65 48.48 -29.09
CA ASP A 83 9.01 47.32 -29.71
C ASP A 83 7.51 47.48 -30.01
N ASN A 84 6.92 48.60 -29.56
CA ASN A 84 5.55 49.03 -29.82
C ASN A 84 4.49 48.10 -29.21
N ASP A 85 4.75 47.55 -28.03
CA ASP A 85 3.78 46.76 -27.29
C ASP A 85 2.83 47.59 -26.40
N GLY A 86 3.11 48.90 -26.28
CA GLY A 86 2.32 49.86 -25.50
C GLY A 86 2.85 50.10 -24.08
N ILE A 87 3.97 49.50 -23.70
CA ILE A 87 4.70 49.76 -22.45
C ILE A 87 5.92 50.64 -22.78
N ALA A 88 6.16 51.65 -21.94
CA ALA A 88 7.29 52.55 -22.15
C ALA A 88 8.61 51.85 -21.85
N ASP A 89 9.67 52.12 -22.63
CA ASP A 89 11.02 51.53 -22.47
C ASP A 89 11.58 51.66 -21.04
N ASP A 90 11.15 52.67 -20.26
CA ASP A 90 11.59 52.90 -18.88
C ASP A 90 10.87 52.03 -17.83
N SER A 91 9.73 51.47 -18.21
CA SER A 91 8.82 50.66 -17.42
C SER A 91 8.73 49.22 -17.94
N ASP A 92 9.27 48.98 -19.13
CA ASP A 92 9.34 47.70 -19.82
C ASP A 92 10.54 46.87 -19.33
N GLY A 93 10.28 45.64 -18.88
CA GLY A 93 11.29 44.67 -18.47
C GLY A 93 12.09 44.10 -19.65
N CYS A 94 11.53 44.15 -20.86
CA CYS A 94 12.11 43.70 -22.11
C CYS A 94 11.93 44.74 -23.25
N PRO A 95 12.59 45.93 -23.20
CA PRO A 95 12.41 47.08 -24.12
C PRO A 95 12.66 46.89 -25.62
N THR A 96 12.84 45.66 -26.10
CA THR A 96 13.11 45.35 -27.51
C THR A 96 12.34 44.12 -27.98
N GLN A 97 11.51 43.53 -27.11
CA GLN A 97 10.75 42.33 -27.34
C GLN A 97 9.32 42.56 -26.87
N ALA A 98 8.43 42.80 -27.83
CA ALA A 98 7.03 43.08 -27.53
C ALA A 98 6.37 42.00 -26.66
N GLU A 99 5.64 42.47 -25.65
CA GLU A 99 4.77 41.69 -24.78
C GLU A 99 3.84 40.74 -25.55
N THR A 100 3.61 39.55 -24.98
CA THR A 100 2.64 38.57 -25.47
C THR A 100 1.40 38.55 -24.59
N VAL A 101 0.47 39.50 -24.85
CA VAL A 101 -0.79 39.63 -24.08
C VAL A 101 -1.61 38.34 -24.10
N ASN A 102 -1.55 37.60 -22.99
CA ASN A 102 -2.15 36.28 -22.84
C ASN A 102 -2.87 36.08 -21.49
N GLY A 103 -2.85 37.08 -20.61
CA GLY A 103 -3.50 37.04 -19.29
C GLY A 103 -2.58 36.58 -18.15
N PHE A 104 -1.31 36.32 -18.44
CA PHE A 104 -0.24 36.02 -17.49
C PHE A 104 0.82 37.12 -17.64
N GLU A 105 1.28 37.68 -16.52
CA GLU A 105 2.34 38.70 -16.41
C GLU A 105 2.34 39.90 -17.40
N ASP A 106 1.24 40.15 -18.14
CA ASP A 106 1.04 41.17 -19.21
C ASP A 106 1.43 42.65 -18.91
N LEU A 107 1.90 42.98 -17.70
CA LEU A 107 2.31 44.32 -17.30
C LEU A 107 3.83 44.47 -17.12
N ASP A 108 4.60 43.40 -17.31
CA ASP A 108 6.06 43.45 -17.16
C ASP A 108 6.80 43.78 -18.47
N GLY A 109 6.11 43.73 -19.62
CA GLY A 109 6.65 44.05 -20.95
C GLY A 109 7.50 42.93 -21.56
N CYS A 110 7.52 41.75 -20.94
CA CYS A 110 8.31 40.63 -21.39
C CYS A 110 7.46 39.52 -21.99
N PRO A 111 7.78 39.03 -23.21
CA PRO A 111 7.02 37.95 -23.81
C PRO A 111 7.10 36.68 -22.97
N ASP A 112 5.95 36.22 -22.51
CA ASP A 112 5.82 35.01 -21.71
C ASP A 112 4.86 33.97 -22.32
N VAL A 113 4.66 32.88 -21.58
CA VAL A 113 3.64 31.86 -21.88
C VAL A 113 2.87 31.52 -20.61
N ILE A 114 1.57 31.27 -20.76
CA ILE A 114 0.72 30.78 -19.66
C ILE A 114 1.33 29.48 -19.10
N PRO A 115 1.71 29.43 -17.81
CA PRO A 115 2.19 28.21 -17.18
C PRO A 115 1.12 27.12 -17.26
N LEU A 116 1.53 25.90 -17.63
CA LEU A 116 0.63 24.76 -17.56
C LEU A 116 0.28 24.50 -16.09
N LYS A 117 -1.00 24.27 -15.81
CA LYS A 117 -1.49 24.04 -14.45
C LYS A 117 -0.97 22.71 -13.92
N ASP A 118 -0.40 22.76 -12.74
CA ASP A 118 0.09 21.64 -11.93
C ASP A 118 -0.34 21.94 -10.48
N THR A 119 -1.35 21.22 -10.02
CA THR A 119 -2.11 21.56 -8.80
C THR A 119 -1.42 21.09 -7.52
N ASP A 120 -0.69 19.98 -7.55
CA ASP A 120 0.04 19.44 -6.39
C ASP A 120 1.55 19.70 -6.46
N GLY A 121 2.06 20.18 -7.59
CA GLY A 121 3.43 20.65 -7.75
C GLY A 121 4.44 19.53 -7.86
N ASP A 122 4.03 18.36 -8.36
CA ASP A 122 4.91 17.21 -8.54
C ASP A 122 5.74 17.27 -9.85
N GLY A 123 5.44 18.24 -10.72
CA GLY A 123 6.12 18.46 -11.99
C GLY A 123 5.42 17.83 -13.20
N ILE A 124 4.29 17.15 -13.00
CA ILE A 124 3.42 16.62 -14.05
C ILE A 124 2.19 17.52 -14.13
N THR A 125 1.90 18.03 -15.32
CA THR A 125 0.74 18.94 -15.48
C THR A 125 -0.57 18.19 -15.26
N ASP A 126 -1.59 18.87 -14.73
CA ASP A 126 -2.94 18.33 -14.46
C ASP A 126 -3.56 17.53 -15.64
N SER A 127 -3.18 17.86 -16.87
CA SER A 127 -3.70 17.21 -18.09
C SER A 127 -3.03 15.87 -18.44
N LEU A 128 -1.86 15.61 -17.88
CA LEU A 128 -1.07 14.38 -18.03
C LEU A 128 -1.06 13.55 -16.74
N ASP A 129 -1.35 14.19 -15.61
CA ASP A 129 -1.40 13.59 -14.29
C ASP A 129 -2.70 12.79 -14.08
N LYS A 130 -2.57 11.52 -13.66
CA LYS A 130 -3.71 10.67 -13.31
C LYS A 130 -4.28 10.99 -11.92
N CYS A 131 -3.49 11.60 -11.05
CA CYS A 131 -3.85 12.05 -9.72
C CYS A 131 -3.56 13.54 -9.49
N PRO A 132 -4.24 14.50 -10.17
CA PRO A 132 -3.97 15.96 -10.17
C PRO A 132 -4.07 16.73 -8.85
N THR A 133 -4.07 16.07 -7.71
CA THR A 133 -4.21 16.68 -6.38
C THR A 133 -3.35 15.95 -5.34
N GLN A 134 -2.57 14.96 -5.76
CA GLN A 134 -1.77 14.11 -4.91
C GLN A 134 -0.36 14.01 -5.49
N ILE A 135 0.60 14.58 -4.77
CA ILE A 135 2.00 14.54 -5.15
C ILE A 135 2.52 13.12 -5.42
N GLU A 136 3.16 12.92 -6.57
CA GLU A 136 3.89 11.70 -6.93
C GLU A 136 4.91 11.26 -5.86
N THR A 137 5.08 9.95 -5.70
CA THR A 137 6.11 9.34 -4.87
C THR A 137 7.19 8.67 -5.73
N VAL A 138 8.20 9.45 -6.14
CA VAL A 138 9.31 8.97 -6.97
C VAL A 138 10.06 7.82 -6.29
N ASN A 139 9.80 6.60 -6.74
CA ASN A 139 10.28 5.37 -6.14
C ASN A 139 10.81 4.34 -7.17
N GLY A 140 10.72 4.65 -8.47
CA GLY A 140 11.16 3.79 -9.57
C GLY A 140 10.06 2.88 -10.15
N PHE A 141 8.84 2.99 -9.65
CA PHE A 141 7.64 2.33 -10.16
C PHE A 141 6.64 3.41 -10.59
N GLU A 142 6.07 3.26 -11.79
CA GLU A 142 5.06 4.16 -12.39
C GLU A 142 5.25 5.70 -12.27
N ASP A 143 6.43 6.20 -11.90
CA ASP A 143 6.82 7.61 -11.62
C ASP A 143 6.45 8.68 -12.69
N LEU A 144 5.92 8.28 -13.85
CA LEU A 144 5.51 9.19 -14.93
C LEU A 144 4.00 9.38 -15.00
N ASP A 145 3.23 8.78 -14.09
CA ASP A 145 1.77 8.83 -14.13
C ASP A 145 1.13 9.83 -13.14
N GLY A 146 1.94 10.38 -12.23
CA GLY A 146 1.56 11.44 -11.30
C GLY A 146 0.77 10.94 -10.09
N CYS A 147 0.69 9.63 -9.89
CA CYS A 147 -0.01 9.06 -8.76
C CYS A 147 0.97 8.52 -7.71
N PRO A 148 0.80 8.87 -6.41
CA PRO A 148 1.59 8.25 -5.37
C PRO A 148 1.35 6.75 -5.32
N ASP A 149 2.40 6.00 -5.60
CA ASP A 149 2.39 4.55 -5.50
C ASP A 149 3.48 4.02 -4.55
N VAL A 150 3.49 2.71 -4.39
CA VAL A 150 4.55 1.99 -3.69
C VAL A 150 5.17 0.99 -4.65
N THR A 151 6.50 0.88 -4.64
CA THR A 151 7.19 -0.19 -5.36
C THR A 151 6.55 -1.53 -5.04
N PRO A 152 6.20 -2.36 -6.04
CA PRO A 152 5.78 -3.72 -5.82
C PRO A 152 6.84 -4.38 -4.95
N ILE A 153 6.43 -4.79 -3.76
CA ILE A 153 7.28 -5.59 -2.89
C ILE A 153 7.57 -6.85 -3.69
N GLY A 154 8.85 -7.09 -4.01
CA GLY A 154 9.26 -8.33 -4.65
C GLY A 154 8.77 -9.50 -3.81
N ASP A 155 8.05 -10.41 -4.44
CA ASP A 155 7.47 -11.62 -3.85
C ASP A 155 7.49 -12.66 -4.97
N LEU A 156 8.62 -13.38 -5.04
CA LEU A 156 9.00 -14.20 -6.18
C LEU A 156 8.22 -15.51 -6.25
N ASP A 157 7.83 -16.09 -5.11
CA ASP A 157 6.99 -17.30 -5.03
C ASP A 157 5.52 -17.03 -4.76
N LYS A 158 5.15 -15.79 -4.40
CA LYS A 158 3.78 -15.29 -4.29
C LYS A 158 3.01 -15.82 -3.10
N ASP A 159 3.71 -16.10 -2.00
CA ASP A 159 3.07 -16.50 -0.75
C ASP A 159 2.52 -15.30 0.07
N GLY A 160 2.79 -14.08 -0.39
CA GLY A 160 2.35 -12.84 0.24
C GLY A 160 3.35 -12.24 1.23
N ILE A 161 4.54 -12.82 1.37
CA ILE A 161 5.66 -12.30 2.15
C ILE A 161 6.68 -11.69 1.18
N ALA A 162 7.22 -10.52 1.54
CA ALA A 162 8.23 -9.85 0.75
C ALA A 162 9.50 -10.70 0.63
N ASP A 163 10.16 -10.79 -0.53
CA ASP A 163 11.48 -11.43 -0.73
C ASP A 163 12.54 -10.96 0.30
N SER A 164 12.40 -9.72 0.79
CA SER A 164 13.29 -9.13 1.79
C SER A 164 13.01 -9.54 3.25
N LEU A 165 11.80 -10.04 3.51
CA LEU A 165 11.31 -10.52 4.80
C LEU A 165 11.17 -12.05 4.83
N ASP A 166 11.12 -12.67 3.66
CA ASP A 166 10.98 -14.09 3.42
C ASP A 166 12.34 -14.81 3.57
N LYS A 167 12.38 -15.86 4.41
CA LYS A 167 13.57 -16.69 4.60
C LYS A 167 13.76 -17.70 3.46
N CYS A 168 12.72 -18.02 2.72
CA CYS A 168 12.73 -18.91 1.56
C CYS A 168 12.10 -18.24 0.30
N PRO A 169 12.70 -17.17 -0.29
CA PRO A 169 12.15 -16.34 -1.39
C PRO A 169 11.82 -17.00 -2.73
N THR A 170 11.80 -18.32 -2.80
CA THR A 170 11.54 -19.10 -4.03
C THR A 170 10.63 -20.29 -3.76
N GLN A 171 10.12 -20.44 -2.54
CA GLN A 171 9.31 -21.55 -2.08
C GLN A 171 8.14 -21.03 -1.26
N GLU A 172 6.94 -21.14 -1.83
CA GLU A 172 5.70 -20.68 -1.19
C GLU A 172 5.51 -21.30 0.22
N GLU A 173 5.22 -20.44 1.20
CA GLU A 173 4.82 -20.83 2.56
C GLU A 173 3.66 -21.84 2.59
N THR A 174 3.69 -22.75 3.56
CA THR A 174 2.61 -23.70 3.85
C THR A 174 1.90 -23.31 5.15
N VAL A 175 0.81 -22.55 5.06
CA VAL A 175 0.00 -22.14 6.23
C VAL A 175 -0.60 -23.35 6.95
N ASN A 176 0.03 -23.75 8.05
CA ASN A 176 -0.31 -24.95 8.80
C ASN A 176 -0.27 -24.76 10.34
N GLY A 177 -0.01 -23.53 10.81
CA GLY A 177 0.08 -23.18 12.23
C GLY A 177 1.48 -23.30 12.84
N VAL A 178 2.49 -23.61 12.02
CA VAL A 178 3.91 -23.71 12.41
C VAL A 178 4.66 -22.68 11.58
N GLU A 179 5.37 -21.78 12.26
CA GLU A 179 6.21 -20.70 11.70
C GLU A 179 5.67 -19.92 10.48
N ASP A 180 4.35 -19.94 10.21
CA ASP A 180 3.58 -19.33 9.07
C ASP A 180 3.87 -17.86 8.69
N THR A 181 4.76 -17.17 9.41
CA THR A 181 5.18 -15.78 9.17
C THR A 181 6.59 -15.67 8.62
N ASP A 182 7.31 -16.78 8.44
CA ASP A 182 8.72 -16.77 8.08
C ASP A 182 9.00 -17.05 6.60
N GLY A 183 7.98 -17.42 5.84
CA GLY A 183 8.01 -17.58 4.38
C GLY A 183 8.60 -18.91 3.94
N CYS A 184 8.80 -19.86 4.85
CA CYS A 184 9.36 -21.16 4.54
C CYS A 184 8.33 -22.27 4.73
N PRO A 185 8.12 -23.15 3.73
CA PRO A 185 7.18 -24.26 3.87
C PRO A 185 7.61 -25.22 4.97
N ASP A 186 6.80 -25.27 6.03
CA ASP A 186 6.97 -26.21 7.12
C ASP A 186 6.27 -27.55 6.86
N LEU A 187 6.93 -28.63 7.29
CA LEU A 187 6.34 -29.96 7.28
C LEU A 187 5.75 -30.26 8.66
N VAL A 188 4.42 -30.26 8.77
CA VAL A 188 3.75 -30.90 9.92
C VAL A 188 3.97 -32.40 9.80
N THR A 189 4.89 -32.95 10.60
CA THR A 189 4.94 -34.39 10.80
C THR A 189 3.71 -34.79 11.61
N VAL A 190 2.58 -35.00 10.92
CA VAL A 190 1.41 -35.62 11.51
C VAL A 190 1.82 -36.99 12.00
N ARG A 191 1.90 -37.12 13.33
CA ARG A 191 2.26 -38.37 13.99
C ARG A 191 0.97 -39.15 14.19
N ASP A 192 0.93 -40.32 13.59
CA ASP A 192 -0.06 -41.36 13.78
C ASP A 192 0.72 -42.59 14.27
N SER A 193 0.45 -43.01 15.50
CA SER A 193 1.32 -43.95 16.22
C SER A 193 0.91 -45.41 16.08
N ASP A 194 -0.34 -45.68 15.77
CA ASP A 194 -0.88 -47.02 15.49
C ASP A 194 -1.26 -47.21 14.01
N GLY A 195 -1.31 -46.14 13.22
CA GLY A 195 -1.43 -46.20 11.77
C GLY A 195 -2.86 -46.38 11.27
N ASP A 196 -3.86 -46.01 12.07
CA ASP A 196 -5.27 -46.15 11.72
C ASP A 196 -5.80 -45.02 10.82
N GLY A 197 -5.00 -43.97 10.61
CA GLY A 197 -5.32 -42.81 9.78
C GLY A 197 -5.90 -41.62 10.55
N ILE A 198 -6.05 -41.70 11.87
CA ILE A 198 -6.42 -40.61 12.76
C ILE A 198 -5.14 -40.10 13.44
N ILE A 199 -4.90 -38.79 13.40
CA ILE A 199 -3.66 -38.23 13.94
C ILE A 199 -3.69 -38.26 15.47
N ASN A 200 -2.54 -38.48 16.12
CA ASN A 200 -2.40 -38.56 17.59
C ASN A 200 -3.08 -37.42 18.38
N THR A 201 -3.26 -36.23 17.77
CA THR A 201 -3.91 -35.07 18.41
C THR A 201 -5.44 -35.11 18.35
N GLU A 202 -6.00 -35.87 17.41
CA GLU A 202 -7.44 -36.07 17.19
C GLU A 202 -7.89 -37.46 17.69
N ASP A 203 -6.94 -38.38 17.88
CA ASP A 203 -7.12 -39.74 18.34
C ASP A 203 -7.25 -39.82 19.88
N GLN A 204 -8.36 -40.39 20.37
CA GLN A 204 -8.59 -40.63 21.81
C GLN A 204 -7.82 -41.84 22.36
N CYS A 205 -7.40 -42.76 21.49
CA CYS A 205 -6.59 -43.93 21.78
C CYS A 205 -5.31 -43.99 20.92
N PRO A 206 -4.31 -43.07 21.10
CA PRO A 206 -3.11 -42.89 20.24
C PRO A 206 -2.10 -44.05 20.11
N ARG A 207 -2.47 -45.28 20.46
CA ARG A 207 -1.65 -46.49 20.41
C ARG A 207 -2.46 -47.74 20.06
N ASP A 208 -3.78 -47.63 19.98
CA ASP A 208 -4.70 -48.73 19.77
C ASP A 208 -5.60 -48.33 18.61
N GLY A 209 -5.28 -48.80 17.40
CA GLY A 209 -5.95 -48.31 16.20
C GLY A 209 -7.44 -48.65 16.11
N GLU A 210 -8.17 -47.73 15.50
CA GLU A 210 -9.60 -47.80 15.20
C GLU A 210 -10.03 -49.10 14.49
N THR A 211 -11.23 -49.57 14.82
CA THR A 211 -11.93 -50.65 14.12
C THR A 211 -13.08 -50.08 13.28
N PHE A 212 -12.78 -49.68 12.04
CA PHE A 212 -13.76 -49.16 11.09
C PHE A 212 -14.94 -50.11 10.82
N ASN A 213 -16.03 -49.94 11.57
CA ASN A 213 -17.21 -50.81 11.57
C ASN A 213 -18.52 -50.02 11.36
N SER A 214 -18.43 -48.72 11.04
CA SER A 214 -19.54 -47.76 10.90
C SER A 214 -20.21 -47.35 12.21
N PHE A 215 -19.54 -47.57 13.34
CA PHE A 215 -19.94 -47.11 14.67
C PHE A 215 -18.72 -46.41 15.29
N GLN A 216 -18.90 -45.15 15.69
CA GLN A 216 -17.89 -44.26 16.27
C GLN A 216 -16.50 -44.19 15.61
N ASP A 217 -16.35 -44.60 14.34
CA ASP A 217 -15.14 -44.57 13.48
C ASP A 217 -14.33 -43.24 13.40
N THR A 218 -14.67 -42.20 14.16
CA THR A 218 -13.99 -40.89 14.18
C THR A 218 -13.27 -40.59 15.48
N ASP A 219 -13.43 -41.41 16.52
CA ASP A 219 -12.82 -41.13 17.83
C ASP A 219 -11.42 -41.75 18.01
N GLY A 220 -11.02 -42.65 17.12
CA GLY A 220 -9.70 -43.28 17.13
C GLY A 220 -9.60 -44.45 18.09
N CYS A 221 -10.72 -44.91 18.66
CA CYS A 221 -10.73 -45.96 19.66
C CYS A 221 -11.46 -47.21 19.12
N PRO A 222 -10.85 -48.41 19.23
CA PRO A 222 -11.49 -49.63 18.76
C PRO A 222 -12.79 -49.91 19.51
N ASP A 223 -13.87 -50.10 18.75
CA ASP A 223 -15.19 -50.43 19.29
C ASP A 223 -15.88 -51.63 18.62
N VAL A 224 -17.09 -51.96 19.11
CA VAL A 224 -17.95 -53.01 18.56
C VAL A 224 -19.36 -52.48 18.35
N LEU A 225 -20.04 -53.00 17.32
CA LEU A 225 -21.44 -52.69 17.05
C LEU A 225 -22.32 -52.98 18.27
N PRO A 226 -23.29 -52.10 18.60
CA PRO A 226 -24.25 -52.38 19.65
C PRO A 226 -25.11 -53.59 19.28
N ASP A 227 -25.37 -54.47 20.25
CA ASP A 227 -26.29 -55.59 20.07
C ASP A 227 -27.69 -55.07 19.68
N THR A 228 -28.23 -55.57 18.57
CA THR A 228 -29.59 -55.27 18.10
C THR A 228 -30.56 -56.38 18.53
N ASP A 229 -31.82 -56.02 18.74
CA ASP A 229 -32.95 -56.93 18.98
C ASP A 229 -34.08 -56.41 18.09
N LYS A 230 -34.29 -57.07 16.95
CA LYS A 230 -35.08 -56.51 15.84
C LYS A 230 -36.57 -56.79 15.96
N ASP A 231 -36.97 -57.80 16.71
CA ASP A 231 -38.38 -58.15 16.97
C ASP A 231 -38.82 -57.91 18.41
N ASP A 232 -37.95 -57.26 19.20
CA ASP A 232 -38.18 -56.75 20.56
C ASP A 232 -38.58 -57.87 21.54
N ASP A 233 -38.06 -59.08 21.35
CA ASP A 233 -38.37 -60.24 22.19
C ASP A 233 -37.38 -60.44 23.36
N ASN A 234 -36.37 -59.58 23.47
CA ASN A 234 -35.27 -59.57 24.44
C ASN A 234 -34.18 -60.63 24.19
N ILE A 235 -34.12 -61.21 23.01
CA ILE A 235 -33.02 -62.05 22.54
C ILE A 235 -32.29 -61.27 21.44
N ILE A 236 -31.01 -60.98 21.67
CA ILE A 236 -30.24 -60.17 20.72
C ILE A 236 -30.04 -60.93 19.39
N ASP A 237 -30.13 -60.22 18.26
CA ASP A 237 -30.07 -60.75 16.89
C ASP A 237 -28.86 -61.67 16.64
N THR A 238 -27.76 -61.45 17.37
CA THR A 238 -26.52 -62.23 17.23
C THR A 238 -26.61 -63.64 17.84
N ILE A 239 -27.54 -63.87 18.77
CA ILE A 239 -27.80 -65.17 19.40
C ILE A 239 -29.20 -65.73 19.12
N ASP A 240 -30.08 -64.92 18.53
CA ASP A 240 -31.41 -65.29 18.08
C ASP A 240 -31.35 -66.13 16.79
N LYS A 241 -32.01 -67.30 16.77
CA LYS A 241 -32.12 -68.14 15.57
C LYS A 241 -33.17 -67.63 14.59
N CYS A 242 -34.12 -66.83 15.03
CA CYS A 242 -35.15 -66.18 14.23
C CYS A 242 -35.22 -64.64 14.48
N PRO A 243 -34.19 -63.83 14.11
CA PRO A 243 -34.01 -62.38 14.41
C PRO A 243 -35.06 -61.38 13.89
N THR A 244 -36.25 -61.83 13.56
CA THR A 244 -37.34 -61.03 12.98
C THR A 244 -38.71 -61.56 13.39
N GLN A 245 -38.76 -62.62 14.19
CA GLN A 245 -39.95 -63.27 14.67
C GLN A 245 -39.89 -63.37 16.19
N THR A 246 -40.67 -62.52 16.85
CA THR A 246 -40.82 -62.54 18.30
C THR A 246 -41.07 -63.95 18.84
N GLU A 247 -40.25 -64.38 19.79
CA GLU A 247 -40.39 -65.61 20.54
C GLU A 247 -41.79 -65.74 21.19
N THR A 248 -42.30 -66.97 21.20
CA THR A 248 -43.52 -67.35 21.92
C THR A 248 -43.17 -67.99 23.26
N MET A 249 -43.02 -67.17 24.31
CA MET A 249 -42.75 -67.60 25.68
C MET A 249 -43.82 -68.58 26.22
N ASN A 250 -43.57 -69.88 26.07
CA ASN A 250 -44.55 -70.94 26.34
C ASN A 250 -43.99 -72.06 27.24
N GLY A 251 -42.71 -72.00 27.62
CA GLY A 251 -42.03 -72.98 28.46
C GLY A 251 -41.31 -74.08 27.68
N PHE A 252 -41.26 -73.98 26.35
CA PHE A 252 -40.53 -74.86 25.43
C PHE A 252 -39.58 -73.99 24.61
N GLU A 253 -38.31 -74.38 24.54
CA GLU A 253 -37.20 -73.71 23.82
C GLU A 253 -37.12 -72.16 23.85
N ASP A 254 -37.76 -71.49 24.83
CA ASP A 254 -37.86 -70.03 25.07
C ASP A 254 -36.53 -69.20 25.09
N SER A 255 -35.37 -69.79 24.83
CA SER A 255 -34.07 -69.10 24.78
C SER A 255 -33.43 -69.13 23.40
N ASP A 256 -34.11 -69.68 22.40
CA ASP A 256 -33.56 -69.82 21.06
C ASP A 256 -34.07 -68.77 20.05
N GLY A 257 -35.06 -67.97 20.47
CA GLY A 257 -35.60 -66.82 19.75
C GLY A 257 -36.51 -67.18 18.59
N CYS A 258 -36.90 -68.46 18.46
CA CYS A 258 -37.81 -68.91 17.43
C CYS A 258 -39.19 -69.31 18.00
N PRO A 259 -40.29 -68.73 17.49
CA PRO A 259 -41.63 -69.12 17.94
C PRO A 259 -41.90 -70.60 17.70
N ASP A 260 -42.18 -71.32 18.79
CA ASP A 260 -42.42 -72.75 18.76
C ASP A 260 -43.74 -73.16 19.44
N THR A 261 -43.99 -74.47 19.47
CA THR A 261 -45.09 -75.03 20.26
C THR A 261 -44.67 -76.34 20.94
N PRO A 262 -45.02 -76.56 22.21
CA PRO A 262 -44.66 -77.77 22.92
C PRO A 262 -45.31 -79.00 22.27
N PRO A 263 -44.61 -80.14 22.21
CA PRO A 263 -45.16 -81.36 21.62
C PRO A 263 -46.40 -81.81 22.39
N VAL A 264 -47.53 -81.91 21.69
CA VAL A 264 -48.80 -82.39 22.25
C VAL A 264 -48.68 -83.89 22.51
N ASN A 265 -48.72 -84.31 23.77
CA ASN A 265 -48.86 -85.71 24.14
C ASN A 265 -50.25 -86.21 23.70
N VAL A 266 -50.32 -86.79 22.51
CA VAL A 266 -51.48 -87.60 22.11
C VAL A 266 -51.49 -88.84 23.00
N ILE A 267 -52.38 -88.87 23.99
CA ILE A 267 -52.66 -90.08 24.77
C ILE A 267 -53.49 -91.02 23.89
N GLU A 268 -52.83 -91.73 22.98
CA GLU A 268 -53.38 -92.91 22.32
C GLU A 268 -52.67 -94.17 22.83
N GLY A 269 -53.36 -94.87 23.73
CA GLY A 269 -53.39 -96.34 23.82
C GLY A 269 -52.10 -97.11 24.09
N ASN A 270 -52.02 -97.72 25.29
CA ASN A 270 -51.42 -99.03 25.59
C ASN A 270 -49.99 -99.31 25.07
N GLN A 271 -48.99 -99.29 25.95
CA GLN A 271 -48.39 -100.49 26.59
C GLN A 271 -47.29 -100.04 27.57
N VAL A 272 -47.35 -100.54 28.80
CA VAL A 272 -46.33 -100.34 29.83
C VAL A 272 -45.23 -101.37 29.58
N GLU A 273 -44.04 -100.93 29.17
CA GLU A 273 -42.81 -101.71 29.34
C GLU A 273 -41.92 -100.98 30.35
N GLU A 274 -41.93 -101.46 31.60
CA GLU A 274 -40.86 -101.19 32.56
C GLU A 274 -39.54 -101.74 32.02
N LYS A 275 -38.57 -100.86 31.76
CA LYS A 275 -37.16 -101.25 31.72
C LYS A 275 -36.35 -100.39 32.67
N GLY A 276 -36.07 -101.00 33.81
CA GLY A 276 -34.82 -100.99 34.56
C GLY A 276 -34.03 -99.68 34.63
N ALA A 277 -34.12 -99.03 35.79
CA ALA A 277 -33.18 -98.00 36.23
C ALA A 277 -31.75 -98.58 36.39
N ASP A 278 -30.78 -98.05 35.66
CA ASP A 278 -29.35 -98.19 35.93
C ASP A 278 -28.82 -96.91 36.61
N ASN A 279 -29.03 -96.83 37.93
CA ASN A 279 -28.40 -95.85 38.78
C ASN A 279 -26.88 -96.12 38.88
N SER A 280 -26.10 -95.56 37.97
CA SER A 280 -24.63 -95.54 38.07
C SER A 280 -24.03 -94.24 37.51
N GLY A 281 -24.24 -93.14 38.22
CA GLY A 281 -23.67 -91.84 37.83
C GLY A 281 -23.62 -90.77 38.93
N LEU A 282 -23.89 -91.12 40.18
CA LEU A 282 -23.74 -90.21 41.32
C LEU A 282 -22.95 -90.92 42.43
N TYR A 283 -22.03 -90.19 43.06
CA TYR A 283 -21.23 -90.55 44.23
C TYR A 283 -19.83 -91.16 44.00
N GLN A 284 -19.02 -90.48 43.19
CA GLN A 284 -17.59 -90.26 43.45
C GLN A 284 -17.39 -88.80 42.95
N TRP A 285 -17.10 -87.74 43.70
CA TRP A 285 -15.90 -87.44 44.49
C TRP A 285 -16.21 -86.25 45.45
N ALA A 286 -17.08 -86.47 46.44
CA ALA A 286 -17.17 -85.57 47.60
C ALA A 286 -15.98 -85.84 48.53
N ALA A 287 -14.79 -85.34 48.17
CA ALA A 287 -13.58 -85.50 49.00
C ALA A 287 -12.46 -84.48 48.72
N VAL A 288 -12.73 -83.21 48.37
CA VAL A 288 -11.74 -82.11 48.52
C VAL A 288 -12.43 -80.77 48.86
N ILE A 289 -13.20 -80.73 49.95
CA ILE A 289 -13.42 -79.48 50.69
C ILE A 289 -13.05 -79.76 52.13
N ALA A 290 -11.82 -79.39 52.53
CA ALA A 290 -11.40 -79.06 53.90
C ALA A 290 -9.86 -78.92 54.02
N ALA A 291 -9.21 -78.06 53.21
CA ALA A 291 -7.82 -77.66 53.45
C ALA A 291 -7.45 -76.32 52.76
N GLY A 292 -8.36 -75.34 52.79
CA GLY A 292 -8.15 -74.01 52.18
C GLY A 292 -8.46 -72.83 53.10
N ILE A 293 -8.58 -73.06 54.41
CA ILE A 293 -8.73 -71.99 55.41
C ILE A 293 -7.43 -71.91 56.21
N THR A 294 -6.43 -71.21 55.65
CA THR A 294 -5.45 -70.33 56.34
C THR A 294 -4.40 -69.84 55.34
N ALA A 295 -4.81 -68.98 54.41
CA ALA A 295 -3.88 -68.11 53.67
C ALA A 295 -4.56 -66.80 53.21
N ALA A 296 -5.55 -66.32 53.96
CA ALA A 296 -6.14 -64.99 53.80
C ALA A 296 -5.94 -64.23 55.11
N GLY A 297 -4.75 -63.65 55.28
CA GLY A 297 -4.42 -62.91 56.50
C GLY A 297 -2.95 -62.64 56.69
N SER A 298 -2.24 -62.13 55.68
CA SER A 298 -0.89 -61.52 55.83
C SER A 298 -0.39 -60.79 54.56
N ILE A 299 -1.22 -60.00 53.87
CA ILE A 299 -0.72 -58.90 53.01
C ILE A 299 -1.60 -57.66 53.23
N ALA A 300 -1.67 -57.23 54.48
CA ALA A 300 -2.19 -55.93 54.89
C ALA A 300 -1.20 -55.28 55.85
N ALA A 301 0.05 -55.10 55.41
CA ALA A 301 1.09 -54.42 56.21
C ALA A 301 2.28 -53.92 55.36
N ALA A 302 2.06 -53.48 54.11
CA ALA A 302 3.18 -52.98 53.29
C ALA A 302 2.82 -51.87 52.30
N LYS A 303 1.91 -50.93 52.65
CA LYS A 303 1.76 -49.69 51.86
C LYS A 303 1.21 -48.49 52.63
N TYR A 304 1.59 -48.31 53.89
CA TYR A 304 1.34 -47.06 54.64
C TYR A 304 2.55 -46.70 55.52
N ARG A 305 3.68 -46.39 54.87
CA ARG A 305 4.78 -45.59 55.43
C ARG A 305 5.49 -44.86 54.28
N LYS A 306 4.82 -43.87 53.72
CA LYS A 306 5.47 -42.76 53.00
C LYS A 306 4.45 -41.63 52.84
N HIS A 307 4.22 -40.89 53.92
CA HIS A 307 3.84 -39.48 53.97
C HIS A 307 3.70 -39.11 55.45
N GLY A 308 4.68 -38.35 55.92
CA GLY A 308 4.98 -37.98 57.30
C GLY A 308 6.41 -37.50 57.32
#